data_AF-A0A967WX27-F1
#
_entry.id   AF-A0A967WX27-F1
#
_cell.length_a   1.000
_cell.length_b   1.000
_cell.length_c   1.000
_cell.angle_alpha   90.00
_cell.angle_beta   90.00
_cell.angle_gamma   90.00
#
_symmetry.space_group_name_H-M   'P 1'
#
loop_
_entity.id
_entity.type
_entity.pdbx_description
1 polymer ?
#
loop_
_entity_poly.entity_id
_entity_poly.type
_entity_poly.pdbx_seq_one_letter_code
_entity_poly.pdbx_strand_id
1 'polypeptide(L)'
;SSRNILTVEDPIEYQLEGIGQTQVNTKVDMTFARGLRAILRQDPDVVMVGEIRDLETAEIAVQASLTGHLVLSTLHTNTAVG
;
A
#
# COMPACT_ATOMS: atom_id res chain seq x y z
N SER A 1 -3.84 -3.24 22.15
CA SER A 1 -3.74 -3.91 20.83
C SER A 1 -2.80 -3.06 19.99
N SER A 2 -1.61 -3.56 19.68
CA SER A 2 -0.70 -2.94 18.72
C SER A 2 -1.04 -3.52 17.35
N ARG A 3 -1.42 -2.68 16.38
CA ARG A 3 -1.63 -3.12 15.00
C ARG A 3 -0.31 -3.09 14.25
N ASN A 4 -0.06 -4.09 13.41
CA ASN A 4 1.04 -4.09 12.45
C ASN A 4 0.63 -3.26 11.22
N ILE A 5 1.26 -2.10 11.03
CA ILE A 5 0.94 -1.15 9.96
C ILE A 5 2.13 -1.06 9.02
N LEU A 6 1.88 -1.35 7.74
CA LEU A 6 2.89 -1.34 6.69
C LEU A 6 2.42 -0.52 5.48
N THR A 7 3.35 0.19 4.83
CA THR A 7 3.02 1.10 3.71
C THR A 7 3.92 0.91 2.49
N VAL A 8 3.40 1.21 1.29
CA VAL A 8 4.18 1.39 0.05
C VAL A 8 3.96 2.82 -0.47
N GLU A 9 5.02 3.60 -0.60
CA GLU A 9 4.96 5.05 -0.90
C GLU A 9 5.95 5.47 -2.01
N ASP A 10 5.66 6.56 -2.74
CA ASP A 10 6.50 7.08 -3.82
C ASP A 10 6.43 8.63 -3.90
N PRO A 11 7.26 9.37 -3.14
CA PRO A 11 8.21 8.92 -2.12
C PRO A 11 7.55 8.76 -0.73
N ILE A 12 8.34 8.35 0.28
CA ILE A 12 7.93 8.51 1.68
C ILE A 12 8.05 10.00 2.04
N GLU A 13 6.94 10.62 2.45
CA GLU A 13 6.89 12.06 2.76
C GLU A 13 7.67 12.41 4.03
N TYR A 14 7.49 11.61 5.08
CA TYR A 14 8.26 11.68 6.32
C TYR A 14 8.12 10.37 7.09
N GLN A 15 9.06 10.11 8.00
CA GLN A 15 9.10 8.86 8.76
C GLN A 15 8.14 8.89 9.96
N LEU A 16 7.31 7.86 10.07
CA LEU A 16 6.39 7.63 11.16
C LEU A 16 6.96 6.54 12.07
N GLU A 17 7.18 6.90 13.34
CA GLU A 17 7.65 5.93 14.33
C GLU A 17 6.62 4.82 14.54
N GLY A 18 7.07 3.57 14.53
CA GLY A 18 6.21 2.39 14.72
C GLY A 18 5.46 1.92 13.47
N ILE A 19 5.67 2.54 12.30
CA ILE A 19 5.08 2.12 11.02
C ILE A 19 6.20 1.68 10.07
N GLY A 20 6.04 0.51 9.45
CA GLY A 20 6.99 0.02 8.45
C GLY A 20 6.70 0.64 7.08
N GLN A 21 7.49 1.63 6.68
CA GLN A 21 7.30 2.34 5.41
C GLN A 21 8.27 1.85 4.34
N THR A 22 7.75 1.37 3.21
CA THR A 22 8.54 0.91 2.06
C THR A 22 8.43 1.92 0.92
N GLN A 23 9.55 2.41 0.42
CA GLN A 23 9.55 3.29 -0.74
C GLN A 23 9.63 2.49 -2.06
N VAL A 24 8.87 2.93 -3.06
CA VAL A 24 9.03 2.52 -4.46
C VAL A 24 10.45 2.84 -4.91
N ASN A 25 11.06 1.91 -5.65
CA ASN A 25 12.42 2.05 -6.13
C ASN A 25 12.55 1.43 -7.53
N THR A 26 12.50 2.30 -8.53
CA THR A 26 12.60 1.95 -9.96
C THR A 26 13.95 1.37 -10.35
N LYS A 27 15.02 1.61 -9.59
CA LYS A 27 16.36 1.05 -9.87
C LYS A 27 16.44 -0.46 -9.66
N VAL A 28 15.51 -1.01 -8.87
CA VAL A 28 15.45 -2.45 -8.54
C VAL A 28 14.09 -3.06 -8.90
N ASP A 29 13.31 -2.37 -9.73
CA ASP A 29 11.94 -2.72 -10.12
C ASP A 29 11.01 -2.96 -8.92
N MET A 30 11.18 -2.19 -7.84
CA MET A 30 10.24 -2.19 -6.70
C MET A 30 9.09 -1.23 -7.01
N THR A 31 8.04 -1.74 -7.65
CA THR A 31 6.81 -1.00 -7.99
C THR A 31 5.76 -1.07 -6.87
N PHE A 32 4.66 -0.32 -6.98
CA PHE A 32 3.52 -0.44 -6.05
C PHE A 32 2.99 -1.87 -5.96
N ALA A 33 2.67 -2.50 -7.09
CA ALA A 33 2.18 -3.87 -7.13
C ALA A 33 3.18 -4.86 -6.49
N ARG A 34 4.48 -4.73 -6.76
CA ARG A 34 5.50 -5.60 -6.17
C ARG A 34 5.68 -5.36 -4.68
N GLY A 35 5.72 -4.11 -4.25
CA GLY A 35 5.81 -3.70 -2.84
C GLY A 35 4.61 -4.20 -2.04
N LEU A 36 3.40 -4.02 -2.58
CA LEU A 36 2.16 -4.45 -1.94
C LEU A 36 2.13 -5.97 -1.75
N ARG A 37 2.49 -6.74 -2.79
CA ARG A 37 2.63 -8.21 -2.66
C ARG A 37 3.65 -8.61 -1.60
N ALA A 38 4.75 -7.85 -1.47
CA ALA A 38 5.76 -8.13 -0.47
C ALA A 38 5.26 -7.89 0.95
N ILE A 39 4.57 -6.77 1.17
CA ILE A 39 4.00 -6.39 2.46
C ILE A 39 2.93 -7.37 2.94
N LEU A 40 2.10 -7.91 2.05
CA LEU A 40 1.09 -8.91 2.42
C LEU A 40 1.70 -10.23 2.96
N ARG A 41 3.00 -10.47 2.75
CA ARG A 41 3.72 -11.61 3.34
C ARG A 41 4.36 -11.29 4.69
N GLN A 42 4.11 -10.11 5.25
CA GLN A 42 4.64 -9.65 6.54
C GLN A 42 3.59 -9.67 7.65
N ASP A 43 2.46 -10.35 7.43
CA ASP A 43 1.35 -10.45 8.39
C ASP A 43 0.83 -9.07 8.88
N PRO A 44 0.49 -8.11 7.97
CA PRO A 44 -0.01 -6.80 8.37
C PRO A 44 -1.48 -6.84 8.82
N ASP A 45 -1.84 -5.98 9.78
CA ASP A 45 -3.25 -5.68 10.09
C ASP A 45 -3.80 -4.59 9.17
N VAL A 46 -2.95 -3.60 8.85
CA VAL A 46 -3.29 -2.42 8.04
C VAL A 46 -2.23 -2.22 6.97
N VAL A 47 -2.70 -1.98 5.75
CA VAL A 47 -1.85 -1.68 4.60
C VAL A 47 -2.23 -0.34 4.01
N MET A 48 -1.24 0.52 3.78
CA MET A 48 -1.42 1.77 3.02
C MET A 48 -0.62 1.70 1.71
N VAL A 49 -1.27 2.01 0.60
CA VAL A 49 -0.63 2.14 -0.71
C VAL A 49 -0.77 3.60 -1.12
N GLY A 50 0.31 4.29 -1.42
CA GLY A 50 0.29 5.73 -1.70
C GLY A 50 -0.84 6.13 -2.65
N GLU A 51 -0.95 5.40 -3.77
CA GLU A 51 -2.05 5.52 -4.73
C GLU A 51 -2.20 4.25 -5.58
N ILE A 52 -3.37 4.06 -6.19
CA ILE A 52 -3.63 2.96 -7.13
C ILE A 52 -3.66 3.53 -8.56
N ARG A 53 -2.56 3.35 -9.30
CA ARG A 53 -2.41 3.87 -10.68
C ARG A 53 -2.81 2.88 -11.76
N ASP A 54 -2.76 1.59 -11.48
CA ASP A 54 -2.93 0.52 -12.44
C ASP A 54 -3.84 -0.60 -11.91
N LEU A 55 -4.37 -1.38 -12.84
CA LEU A 55 -5.28 -2.49 -12.54
C LEU A 55 -4.61 -3.56 -11.67
N GLU A 56 -3.33 -3.82 -11.90
CA GLU A 56 -2.58 -4.85 -11.14
C GLU A 56 -2.56 -4.50 -9.65
N THR A 57 -2.21 -3.26 -9.30
CA THR A 57 -2.19 -2.77 -7.93
C THR A 57 -3.61 -2.78 -7.34
N ALA A 58 -4.61 -2.38 -8.13
CA ALA A 58 -6.01 -2.38 -7.71
C ALA A 58 -6.50 -3.80 -7.36
N GLU A 59 -6.22 -4.79 -8.21
CA GLU A 59 -6.59 -6.18 -8.00
C GLU A 59 -6.00 -6.71 -6.69
N ILE A 60 -4.71 -6.48 -6.45
CA ILE A 60 -4.04 -6.92 -5.22
C ILE A 60 -4.65 -6.23 -3.99
N ALA A 61 -4.91 -4.92 -4.06
CA ALA A 61 -5.52 -4.15 -2.97
C ALA A 61 -6.93 -4.66 -2.62
N VAL A 62 -7.76 -4.95 -3.63
CA VAL A 62 -9.09 -5.54 -3.43
C VAL A 62 -8.96 -6.92 -2.80
N GLN A 63 -8.08 -7.79 -3.30
CA GLN A 63 -7.87 -9.12 -2.70
C GLN A 63 -7.38 -9.04 -1.24
N ALA A 64 -6.50 -8.08 -0.92
CA ALA A 64 -6.07 -7.86 0.46
C ALA A 64 -7.24 -7.48 1.37
N SER A 65 -8.14 -6.59 0.89
CA SER A 65 -9.32 -6.16 1.65
C SER A 65 -10.31 -7.31 1.92
N LEU A 66 -10.38 -8.28 1.00
CA LEU A 66 -11.23 -9.47 1.14
C LEU A 66 -10.62 -10.55 2.04
N THR A 67 -9.32 -10.48 2.31
CA THR A 67 -8.58 -11.47 3.12
C THR A 67 -8.23 -10.98 4.51
N GLY A 68 -8.93 -9.95 5.01
CA GLY A 68 -8.85 -9.51 6.41
C GLY A 68 -7.91 -8.33 6.67
N HIS A 69 -7.42 -7.66 5.63
CA HIS A 69 -6.56 -6.49 5.76
C HIS A 69 -7.37 -5.19 5.64
N LEU A 70 -7.12 -4.20 6.51
CA LEU A 70 -7.60 -2.84 6.28
C LEU A 70 -6.70 -2.17 5.24
N VAL A 71 -7.25 -1.83 4.07
CA VAL A 71 -6.51 -1.20 2.98
C VAL A 71 -6.86 0.27 2.85
N LEU A 72 -5.85 1.13 2.81
CA LEU A 72 -5.96 2.58 2.58
C LEU A 72 -5.19 2.96 1.32
N SER A 73 -5.75 3.83 0.49
CA SER A 73 -5.06 4.38 -0.68
C SER A 73 -5.72 5.67 -1.16
N THR A 74 -5.18 6.26 -2.22
CA THR A 74 -5.70 7.46 -2.87
C THR A 74 -5.91 7.23 -4.36
N LEU A 75 -6.78 8.06 -4.94
CA LEU A 75 -7.00 8.16 -6.38
C LEU A 75 -7.09 9.64 -6.75
N HIS A 76 -6.66 9.96 -7.96
CA HIS A 76 -6.77 11.30 -8.53
C HIS A 76 -8.09 11.46 -9.26
N THR A 77 -9.16 11.74 -8.51
CA THR A 77 -10.51 11.91 -9.06
C THR A 77 -11.15 13.20 -8.55
N ASN A 78 -11.97 13.83 -9.39
CA ASN A 78 -12.54 15.15 -9.07
C ASN A 78 -13.68 15.07 -8.04
N THR A 79 -14.20 13.88 -7.79
CA THR A 79 -15.37 13.64 -6.94
C THR A 79 -15.25 12.30 -6.26
N ALA A 80 -15.83 12.15 -5.08
CA ALA A 80 -15.79 10.90 -4.31
C ALA A 80 -16.41 9.66 -5.03
N VAL A 81 -17.28 9.85 -6.03
CA VAL A 81 -17.91 8.75 -6.80
C VAL A 81 -16.99 8.24 -7.93
N GLY A 82 -15.95 8.99 -8.28
CA GLY A 82 -15.08 8.74 -9.43
C GLY A 82 -13.79 8.05 -9.03
#